data_AF-A0A9X2C9J6-F1
#
_entry.id   AF-A0A9X2C9J6-F1
#
_cell.length_a   1.000
_cell.length_b   1.000
_cell.length_c   1.000
_cell.angle_alpha   90.00
_cell.angle_beta   90.00
_cell.angle_gamma   90.00
#
_symmetry.space_group_name_H-M   'P 1'
#
loop_
_entity.id
_entity.type
_entity.pdbx_description
1 polymer ?
#
loop_
_entity_poly.entity_id
_entity_poly.type
_entity_poly.pdbx_seq_one_letter_code
_entity_poly.pdbx_strand_id
1 'polypeptide(L)'
;MSPWFTNVQLGFDMATSLTIVGAAITWVIREKKQAEAEKARGINQQVRSTSLKKVQDVLFEMEDKFSVLINETQAYENMIDNRVRKVNDQLDFTRLNAALKRDENFLVKAIDRLQAIRLELGQFYELIQVRRYSLIPLLDAIEEGDKYIGVFQRNIDEVGDAYNQMTSGNVSLLKELQAVVTLLNNEFGDELIDISDDDKKALFQKISSDEKFMKPIQSIIYDEDYFYWVQRFVPAGREEDYLEKVVRPSKIEDKDLCSEVMIHFILALIGKNHELLSQVLRTASGSVMKARIECKDILIALSAISHKLVMDNNSDTLEKVIEKYEAEEYFGRNITIR
;
A
#
# COMPACT_ATOMS: atom_id res chain seq x y z
N MET A 1 107.63 16.13 -13.64
CA MET A 1 107.52 14.79 -13.01
C MET A 1 106.52 14.90 -11.86
N SER A 2 105.59 13.97 -11.84
CA SER A 2 104.27 13.97 -11.20
C SER A 2 104.23 14.05 -9.67
N PRO A 3 103.11 14.54 -9.10
CA PRO A 3 102.62 14.02 -7.83
C PRO A 3 101.11 13.75 -7.92
N TRP A 4 100.70 12.53 -8.25
CA TRP A 4 99.28 12.12 -8.21
C TRP A 4 99.15 10.87 -7.35
N PHE A 5 99.03 11.06 -6.04
CA PHE A 5 98.30 10.12 -5.19
C PHE A 5 96.94 10.76 -4.89
N THR A 6 95.98 10.49 -5.76
CA THR A 6 94.59 10.83 -5.51
C THR A 6 94.05 9.82 -4.49
N ASN A 7 93.74 10.32 -3.28
CA ASN A 7 92.85 9.62 -2.36
C ASN A 7 91.53 9.36 -3.10
N VAL A 8 91.29 8.10 -3.48
CA VAL A 8 89.96 7.65 -3.89
C VAL A 8 89.10 7.67 -2.64
N GLN A 9 88.38 8.78 -2.47
CA GLN A 9 87.35 8.96 -1.47
C GLN A 9 86.21 7.99 -1.81
N LEU A 10 86.30 6.75 -1.33
CA LEU A 10 85.19 5.81 -1.20
C LEU A 10 84.25 6.32 -0.10
N GLY A 11 83.71 7.52 -0.28
CA GLY A 11 82.55 8.00 0.45
C GLY A 11 81.33 7.43 -0.26
N PHE A 12 80.99 6.18 0.03
CA PHE A 12 79.63 5.71 -0.25
C PHE A 12 78.70 6.69 0.46
N ASP A 13 77.93 7.45 -0.31
CA ASP A 13 77.00 8.46 0.16
C ASP A 13 75.90 7.77 0.96
N MET A 14 76.16 7.54 2.25
CA MET A 14 75.26 6.82 3.15
C MET A 14 73.92 7.54 3.30
N ALA A 15 73.90 8.87 3.18
CA ALA A 15 72.68 9.68 3.25
C ALA A 15 71.79 9.49 2.02
N THR A 16 72.38 9.48 0.83
CA THR A 16 71.63 9.20 -0.41
C THR A 16 71.20 7.73 -0.47
N SER A 17 72.04 6.81 0.01
CA SER A 17 71.72 5.37 0.12
C SER A 17 70.55 5.10 1.09
N LEU A 18 70.55 5.74 2.27
CA LEU A 18 69.45 5.68 3.23
C LEU A 18 68.17 6.31 2.69
N THR A 19 68.27 7.37 1.89
CA THR A 19 67.12 8.03 1.25
C THR A 19 66.49 7.14 0.18
N ILE A 20 67.30 6.45 -0.64
CA ILE A 20 66.83 5.48 -1.63
C ILE A 20 66.11 4.31 -0.94
N VAL A 21 66.68 3.78 0.15
CA VAL A 21 66.07 2.70 0.93
C VAL A 21 64.78 3.17 1.63
N GLY A 22 64.77 4.37 2.22
CA GLY A 22 63.58 4.96 2.84
C GLY A 22 62.46 5.26 1.85
N ALA A 23 62.80 5.74 0.64
CA ALA A 23 61.86 5.96 -0.45
C ALA A 23 61.28 4.63 -0.97
N ALA A 24 62.10 3.59 -1.10
CA ALA A 24 61.67 2.25 -1.49
C ALA A 24 60.70 1.64 -0.47
N ILE A 25 61.00 1.74 0.83
CA ILE A 25 60.11 1.24 1.91
C ILE A 25 58.78 2.01 1.91
N THR A 26 58.82 3.33 1.77
CA THR A 26 57.60 4.17 1.73
C THR A 26 56.75 3.88 0.50
N TRP A 27 57.38 3.62 -0.64
CA TRP A 27 56.69 3.22 -1.87
C TRP A 27 56.01 1.87 -1.71
N VAL A 28 56.69 0.85 -1.18
CA VAL A 28 56.09 -0.47 -0.91
C VAL A 28 54.92 -0.40 0.07
N ILE A 29 55.00 0.44 1.11
CA ILE A 29 53.88 0.64 2.06
C ILE A 29 52.71 1.34 1.38
N ARG A 30 52.97 2.36 0.55
CA ARG A 30 51.92 3.06 -0.22
C ARG A 30 51.29 2.15 -1.26
N GLU A 31 52.09 1.37 -1.97
CA GLU A 31 51.64 0.40 -2.97
C GLU A 31 50.82 -0.70 -2.32
N LYS A 32 51.22 -1.22 -1.15
CA LYS A 32 50.43 -2.20 -0.39
C LYS A 32 49.10 -1.60 0.10
N LYS A 33 49.10 -0.37 0.62
CA LYS A 33 47.87 0.34 1.01
C LYS A 33 46.97 0.63 -0.20
N GLN A 34 47.54 0.98 -1.34
CA GLN A 34 46.82 1.20 -2.60
C GLN A 34 46.24 -0.12 -3.13
N ALA A 35 47.00 -1.21 -3.10
CA ALA A 35 46.53 -2.54 -3.50
C ALA A 35 45.45 -3.09 -2.58
N GLU A 36 45.56 -2.88 -1.26
CA GLU A 36 44.50 -3.22 -0.30
C GLU A 36 43.25 -2.36 -0.53
N ALA A 37 43.41 -1.06 -0.78
CA ALA A 37 42.30 -0.17 -1.13
C ALA A 37 41.66 -0.53 -2.48
N GLU A 38 42.44 -0.92 -3.49
CA GLU A 38 41.97 -1.39 -4.79
C GLU A 38 41.27 -2.74 -4.68
N LYS A 39 41.77 -3.65 -3.85
CA LYS A 39 41.11 -4.93 -3.56
C LYS A 39 39.79 -4.72 -2.82
N ALA A 40 39.76 -3.84 -1.82
CA ALA A 40 38.54 -3.44 -1.14
C ALA A 40 37.55 -2.76 -2.09
N ARG A 41 38.03 -1.87 -2.97
CA ARG A 41 37.23 -1.25 -4.04
C ARG A 41 36.67 -2.28 -5.02
N GLY A 42 37.48 -3.25 -5.44
CA GLY A 42 37.06 -4.33 -6.34
C GLY A 42 36.01 -5.25 -5.71
N ILE A 43 36.18 -5.61 -4.43
CA ILE A 43 35.18 -6.38 -3.67
C ILE A 43 33.88 -5.59 -3.53
N ASN A 44 33.96 -4.30 -3.17
CA ASN A 44 32.78 -3.43 -3.06
C ASN A 44 32.06 -3.27 -4.40
N GLN A 45 32.79 -3.13 -5.52
CA GLN A 45 32.21 -3.09 -6.86
C GLN A 45 31.53 -4.41 -7.23
N GLN A 46 32.11 -5.55 -6.87
CA GLN A 46 31.52 -6.88 -7.13
C GLN A 46 30.24 -7.12 -6.31
N VAL A 47 30.27 -6.81 -5.01
CA VAL A 47 29.10 -6.89 -4.11
C VAL A 47 27.99 -5.98 -4.62
N ARG A 48 28.32 -4.74 -5.01
CA ARG A 48 27.35 -3.79 -5.57
C ARG A 48 26.76 -4.27 -6.91
N SER A 49 27.58 -4.82 -7.80
CA SER A 49 27.10 -5.38 -9.08
C SER A 49 26.14 -6.57 -8.87
N THR A 50 26.47 -7.46 -7.93
CA THR A 50 25.59 -8.59 -7.57
C THR A 50 24.30 -8.10 -6.90
N SER A 51 24.39 -7.10 -6.03
CA SER A 51 23.24 -6.49 -5.37
C SER A 51 22.33 -5.78 -6.38
N LEU A 52 22.91 -5.02 -7.31
CA LEU A 52 22.17 -4.38 -8.40
C LEU A 52 21.41 -5.40 -9.23
N LYS A 53 22.07 -6.48 -9.67
CA LYS A 53 21.42 -7.54 -10.44
C LYS A 53 20.25 -8.13 -9.66
N LYS A 54 20.44 -8.44 -8.37
CA LYS A 54 19.38 -9.03 -7.55
C LYS A 54 18.22 -8.07 -7.32
N VAL A 55 18.49 -6.78 -7.08
CA VAL A 55 17.46 -5.74 -6.94
C VAL A 55 16.67 -5.60 -8.24
N GLN A 56 17.35 -5.61 -9.40
CA GLN A 56 16.70 -5.56 -10.71
C GLN A 56 15.87 -6.81 -10.99
N ASP A 57 16.38 -8.00 -10.70
CA ASP A 57 15.64 -9.25 -10.84
C ASP A 57 14.34 -9.22 -10.00
N VAL A 58 14.42 -8.75 -8.75
CA VAL A 58 13.21 -8.60 -7.91
C VAL A 58 12.29 -7.52 -8.46
N LEU A 59 12.83 -6.37 -8.90
CA LEU A 59 12.03 -5.32 -9.51
C LEU A 59 11.22 -5.86 -10.70
N PHE A 60 11.83 -6.61 -11.62
CA PHE A 60 11.13 -7.20 -12.76
C PHE A 60 10.02 -8.17 -12.34
N GLU A 61 10.29 -9.06 -11.36
CA GLU A 61 9.27 -9.97 -10.85
C GLU A 61 8.08 -9.22 -10.21
N MET A 62 8.37 -8.12 -9.51
CA MET A 62 7.35 -7.28 -8.89
C MET A 62 6.56 -6.47 -9.94
N GLU A 63 7.21 -5.99 -10.99
CA GLU A 63 6.57 -5.31 -12.13
C GLU A 63 5.58 -6.24 -12.85
N ASP A 64 5.94 -7.51 -13.07
CA ASP A 64 5.05 -8.51 -13.66
C ASP A 64 3.79 -8.71 -12.82
N LYS A 65 3.95 -8.85 -11.49
CA LYS A 65 2.81 -8.98 -10.57
C LYS A 65 1.97 -7.70 -10.50
N PHE A 66 2.62 -6.55 -10.50
CA PHE A 66 1.93 -5.26 -10.49
C PHE A 66 1.12 -5.03 -11.77
N SER A 67 1.63 -5.46 -12.93
CA SER A 67 0.93 -5.37 -14.22
C SER A 67 -0.41 -6.13 -14.19
N VAL A 68 -0.42 -7.35 -13.63
CA VAL A 68 -1.66 -8.13 -13.46
C VAL A 68 -2.61 -7.42 -12.49
N LEU A 69 -2.11 -6.92 -11.36
CA LEU A 69 -2.90 -6.18 -10.38
C LEU A 69 -3.53 -4.92 -11.00
N ILE A 70 -2.81 -4.15 -11.81
CA ILE A 70 -3.33 -2.95 -12.49
C ILE A 70 -4.57 -3.31 -13.31
N ASN A 71 -4.51 -4.37 -14.12
CA ASN A 71 -5.61 -4.75 -14.98
C ASN A 71 -6.90 -5.04 -14.18
N GLU A 72 -6.78 -5.77 -13.08
CA GLU A 72 -7.94 -6.08 -12.23
C GLU A 72 -8.46 -4.84 -11.47
N THR A 73 -7.55 -4.04 -10.91
CA THR A 73 -7.93 -2.81 -10.19
C THR A 73 -8.59 -1.78 -11.11
N GLN A 74 -8.06 -1.54 -12.29
CA GLN A 74 -8.66 -0.65 -13.28
C GLN A 74 -10.02 -1.15 -13.75
N ALA A 75 -10.19 -2.45 -13.98
CA ALA A 75 -11.46 -3.00 -14.40
C ALA A 75 -12.55 -2.80 -13.33
N TYR A 76 -12.19 -2.97 -12.05
CA TYR A 76 -13.07 -2.67 -10.93
C TYR A 76 -13.37 -1.17 -10.80
N GLU A 77 -12.35 -0.32 -10.78
CA GLU A 77 -12.49 1.14 -10.70
C GLU A 77 -13.34 1.68 -11.84
N ASN A 78 -13.10 1.25 -13.08
CA ASN A 78 -13.90 1.66 -14.24
C ASN A 78 -15.36 1.20 -14.16
N MET A 79 -15.62 0.06 -13.51
CA MET A 79 -16.96 -0.44 -13.26
C MET A 79 -17.71 0.45 -12.25
N ILE A 80 -17.03 0.99 -11.25
CA ILE A 80 -17.62 1.77 -10.16
C ILE A 80 -17.52 3.28 -10.42
N ASP A 81 -16.31 3.83 -10.50
CA ASP A 81 -16.02 5.26 -10.42
C ASP A 81 -16.50 6.04 -11.64
N ASN A 82 -16.51 5.44 -12.84
CA ASN A 82 -17.11 6.09 -14.03
C ASN A 82 -18.62 6.33 -13.91
N ARG A 83 -19.27 5.69 -12.93
CA ARG A 83 -20.70 5.81 -12.64
C ARG A 83 -20.97 6.66 -11.39
N VAL A 84 -19.94 7.17 -10.71
CA VAL A 84 -20.06 8.09 -9.59
C VAL A 84 -19.63 9.48 -10.04
N ARG A 85 -20.46 10.50 -9.83
CA ARG A 85 -20.14 11.88 -10.17
C ARG A 85 -20.06 12.73 -8.90
N LYS A 86 -19.35 13.84 -8.97
CA LYS A 86 -19.39 14.88 -7.93
C LYS A 86 -20.28 16.03 -8.43
N VAL A 87 -21.38 16.29 -7.75
CA VAL A 87 -22.35 17.35 -8.06
C VAL A 87 -22.56 18.17 -6.79
N ASN A 88 -22.30 19.49 -6.84
CA ASN A 88 -22.40 20.39 -5.68
C ASN A 88 -21.68 19.87 -4.42
N ASP A 89 -20.44 19.41 -4.60
CA ASP A 89 -19.62 18.79 -3.56
C ASP A 89 -20.14 17.48 -2.94
N GLN A 90 -21.24 16.92 -3.45
CA GLN A 90 -21.78 15.63 -3.04
C GLN A 90 -21.55 14.54 -4.09
N LEU A 91 -21.41 13.30 -3.64
CA LEU A 91 -21.32 12.14 -4.53
C LEU A 91 -22.71 11.76 -5.03
N ASP A 92 -22.88 11.78 -6.34
CA ASP A 92 -24.07 11.31 -7.04
C ASP A 92 -23.89 9.85 -7.48
N PHE A 93 -24.69 8.97 -6.89
CA PHE A 93 -24.69 7.52 -7.15
C PHE A 93 -25.75 7.09 -8.16
N THR A 94 -26.50 8.00 -8.78
CA THR A 94 -27.66 7.69 -9.64
C THR A 94 -27.33 6.66 -10.73
N ARG A 95 -26.18 6.80 -11.41
CA ARG A 95 -25.78 5.88 -12.50
C ARG A 95 -25.33 4.52 -11.98
N LEU A 96 -24.72 4.47 -10.80
CA LEU A 96 -24.29 3.22 -10.16
C LEU A 96 -25.50 2.45 -9.62
N ASN A 97 -26.43 3.15 -8.97
CA ASN A 97 -27.71 2.59 -8.53
C ASN A 97 -28.50 2.02 -9.72
N ALA A 98 -28.55 2.73 -10.84
CA ALA A 98 -29.20 2.23 -12.05
C ALA A 98 -28.54 0.97 -12.62
N ALA A 99 -27.21 0.83 -12.49
CA ALA A 99 -26.50 -0.37 -12.92
C ALA A 99 -26.81 -1.58 -12.01
N LEU A 100 -26.82 -1.37 -10.69
CA LEU A 100 -27.20 -2.38 -9.70
C LEU A 100 -28.61 -2.91 -9.93
N LYS A 101 -29.56 -2.04 -10.31
CA LYS A 101 -30.95 -2.43 -10.60
C LYS A 101 -31.13 -3.17 -11.92
N ARG A 102 -30.36 -2.80 -12.96
CA ARG A 102 -30.58 -3.30 -14.33
C ARG A 102 -29.81 -4.57 -14.66
N ASP A 103 -28.64 -4.78 -14.04
CA ASP A 103 -27.82 -5.96 -14.24
C ASP A 103 -27.79 -6.75 -12.93
N GLU A 104 -28.60 -7.81 -12.85
CA GLU A 104 -28.69 -8.72 -11.70
C GLU A 104 -27.32 -9.31 -11.31
N ASN A 105 -26.40 -9.41 -12.27
CA ASN A 105 -25.05 -9.93 -12.03
C ASN A 105 -24.02 -8.83 -11.74
N PHE A 106 -24.40 -7.55 -11.72
CA PHE A 106 -23.46 -6.44 -11.50
C PHE A 106 -22.72 -6.61 -10.17
N LEU A 107 -23.46 -6.84 -9.09
CA LEU A 107 -22.88 -6.95 -7.76
C LEU A 107 -22.01 -8.21 -7.62
N VAL A 108 -22.45 -9.33 -8.20
CA VAL A 108 -21.67 -10.57 -8.24
C VAL A 108 -20.34 -10.34 -8.97
N LYS A 109 -20.36 -9.74 -10.16
CA LYS A 109 -19.15 -9.39 -10.91
C LYS A 109 -18.23 -8.44 -10.12
N ALA A 110 -18.80 -7.47 -9.40
CA ALA A 110 -18.02 -6.55 -8.59
C ALA A 110 -17.33 -7.27 -7.42
N ILE A 111 -18.03 -8.18 -6.74
CA ILE A 111 -17.49 -9.02 -5.66
C ILE A 111 -16.39 -9.94 -6.19
N ASP A 112 -16.62 -10.62 -7.31
CA ASP A 112 -15.65 -11.53 -7.92
C ASP A 112 -14.36 -10.79 -8.29
N ARG A 113 -14.47 -9.56 -8.81
CA ARG A 113 -13.31 -8.70 -9.08
C ARG A 113 -12.57 -8.29 -7.81
N LEU A 114 -13.27 -7.93 -6.74
CA LEU A 114 -12.62 -7.64 -5.46
C LEU A 114 -11.85 -8.86 -4.93
N GLN A 115 -12.41 -10.06 -5.09
CA GLN A 115 -11.74 -11.30 -4.70
C GLN A 115 -10.50 -11.58 -5.55
N ALA A 116 -10.58 -11.35 -6.87
CA ALA A 116 -9.44 -11.46 -7.77
C ALA A 116 -8.33 -10.46 -7.40
N ILE A 117 -8.67 -9.19 -7.15
CA ILE A 117 -7.71 -8.17 -6.72
C ILE A 117 -7.04 -8.58 -5.40
N ARG A 118 -7.83 -9.07 -4.43
CA ARG A 118 -7.29 -9.56 -3.15
C ARG A 118 -6.30 -10.71 -3.35
N LEU A 119 -6.59 -11.64 -4.26
CA LEU A 119 -5.69 -12.75 -4.57
C LEU A 119 -4.37 -12.23 -5.17
N GLU A 120 -4.43 -11.33 -6.15
CA GLU A 120 -3.25 -10.77 -6.79
C GLU A 120 -2.43 -9.90 -5.84
N LEU A 121 -3.07 -9.10 -4.99
CA LEU A 121 -2.42 -8.34 -3.92
C LEU A 121 -1.72 -9.28 -2.92
N GLY A 122 -2.36 -10.39 -2.57
CA GLY A 122 -1.76 -11.43 -1.72
C GLY A 122 -0.52 -12.04 -2.35
N GLN A 123 -0.57 -12.40 -3.64
CA GLN A 123 0.60 -12.91 -4.36
C GLN A 123 1.74 -11.89 -4.44
N PHE A 124 1.41 -10.62 -4.67
CA PHE A 124 2.39 -9.52 -4.67
C PHE A 124 3.07 -9.37 -3.29
N TYR A 125 2.26 -9.38 -2.23
CA TYR A 125 2.73 -9.29 -0.85
C TYR A 125 3.61 -10.49 -0.45
N GLU A 126 3.16 -11.71 -0.74
CA GLU A 126 3.93 -12.93 -0.45
C GLU A 126 5.28 -12.93 -1.19
N LEU A 127 5.29 -12.52 -2.46
CA LEU A 127 6.51 -12.44 -3.24
C LEU A 127 7.54 -11.52 -2.58
N ILE A 128 7.15 -10.29 -2.23
CA ILE A 128 8.11 -9.36 -1.62
C ILE A 128 8.56 -9.80 -0.22
N GLN A 129 7.66 -10.41 0.56
CA GLN A 129 7.99 -11.02 1.84
C GLN A 129 9.02 -12.14 1.71
N VAL A 130 8.96 -12.96 0.66
CA VAL A 130 9.98 -13.98 0.38
C VAL A 130 11.28 -13.32 -0.07
N ARG A 131 11.22 -12.30 -0.93
CA ARG A 131 12.42 -11.64 -1.47
C ARG A 131 13.23 -10.89 -0.40
N ARG A 132 12.61 -10.48 0.71
CA ARG A 132 13.30 -9.84 1.85
C ARG A 132 14.50 -10.65 2.36
N TYR A 133 14.40 -11.98 2.41
CA TYR A 133 15.48 -12.85 2.91
C TYR A 133 16.72 -12.85 2.01
N SER A 134 16.55 -12.47 0.74
CA SER A 134 17.65 -12.33 -0.20
C SER A 134 18.11 -10.88 -0.38
N LEU A 135 17.21 -9.91 -0.24
CA LEU A 135 17.51 -8.50 -0.44
C LEU A 135 18.17 -7.86 0.78
N ILE A 136 17.66 -8.13 2.00
CA ILE A 136 18.18 -7.50 3.22
C ILE A 136 19.68 -7.77 3.41
N PRO A 137 20.19 -9.01 3.30
CA PRO A 137 21.63 -9.26 3.47
C PRO A 137 22.51 -8.57 2.42
N LEU A 138 21.97 -8.35 1.21
CA LEU A 138 22.69 -7.66 0.15
C LEU A 138 22.73 -6.16 0.39
N LEU A 139 21.62 -5.57 0.84
CA LEU A 139 21.55 -4.14 1.18
C LEU A 139 22.42 -3.82 2.40
N ASP A 140 22.43 -4.70 3.41
CA ASP A 140 23.27 -4.59 4.61
C ASP A 140 24.77 -4.54 4.28
N ALA A 141 25.19 -5.22 3.20
CA ALA A 141 26.59 -5.24 2.76
C ALA A 141 27.05 -3.95 2.04
N ILE A 142 26.18 -2.95 1.88
CA ILE A 142 26.43 -1.73 1.11
C ILE A 142 26.45 -0.51 2.05
N GLU A 143 27.23 0.50 1.71
CA GLU A 143 27.26 1.78 2.43
C GLU A 143 25.86 2.42 2.44
N GLU A 144 25.40 2.84 3.62
CA GLU A 144 24.01 3.28 3.90
C GLU A 144 22.92 2.19 3.81
N GLY A 145 23.31 0.91 3.88
CA GLY A 145 22.43 -0.28 3.89
C GLY A 145 21.18 -0.17 4.74
N ASP A 146 21.33 0.27 5.99
CA ASP A 146 20.24 0.42 6.96
C ASP A 146 19.09 1.32 6.47
N LYS A 147 19.40 2.39 5.71
CA LYS A 147 18.38 3.29 5.17
C LYS A 147 17.56 2.59 4.09
N TYR A 148 18.21 1.85 3.20
CA TYR A 148 17.53 1.08 2.16
C TYR A 148 16.64 -0.01 2.78
N ILE A 149 17.14 -0.70 3.81
CA ILE A 149 16.38 -1.71 4.55
C ILE A 149 15.15 -1.09 5.23
N GLY A 150 15.31 0.06 5.89
CA GLY A 150 14.22 0.75 6.58
C GLY A 150 13.09 1.19 5.64
N VAL A 151 13.41 1.74 4.47
CA VAL A 151 12.40 2.06 3.42
C VAL A 151 11.71 0.78 2.95
N PHE A 152 12.49 -0.26 2.66
CA PHE A 152 11.96 -1.51 2.14
C PHE A 152 11.01 -2.22 3.12
N GLN A 153 11.37 -2.28 4.40
CA GLN A 153 10.52 -2.87 5.44
C GLN A 153 9.21 -2.12 5.63
N ARG A 154 9.28 -0.78 5.69
CA ARG A 154 8.09 0.07 5.79
C ARG A 154 7.12 -0.16 4.63
N ASN A 155 7.61 -0.19 3.40
CA ASN A 155 6.73 -0.40 2.24
C ASN A 155 6.12 -1.81 2.24
N ILE A 156 6.84 -2.83 2.74
CA ILE A 156 6.30 -4.18 2.93
C ILE A 156 5.15 -4.17 3.95
N ASP A 157 5.34 -3.48 5.08
CA ASP A 157 4.33 -3.38 6.13
C ASP A 157 3.09 -2.63 5.62
N GLU A 158 3.28 -1.53 4.88
CA GLU A 158 2.19 -0.76 4.26
C GLU A 158 1.36 -1.58 3.26
N VAL A 159 2.01 -2.43 2.44
CA VAL A 159 1.30 -3.38 1.56
C VAL A 159 0.57 -4.47 2.36
N GLY A 160 1.17 -4.94 3.47
CA GLY A 160 0.54 -5.89 4.38
C GLY A 160 -0.73 -5.34 5.01
N ASP A 161 -0.68 -4.09 5.47
CA ASP A 161 -1.83 -3.37 6.02
C ASP A 161 -2.92 -3.17 4.97
N ALA A 162 -2.54 -2.78 3.74
CA ALA A 162 -3.48 -2.65 2.63
C ALA A 162 -4.14 -3.99 2.26
N TYR A 163 -3.37 -5.09 2.27
CA TYR A 163 -3.88 -6.45 2.05
C TYR A 163 -4.88 -6.86 3.14
N ASN A 164 -4.58 -6.58 4.40
CA ASN A 164 -5.46 -6.87 5.52
C ASN A 164 -6.76 -6.04 5.44
N GLN A 165 -6.67 -4.74 5.14
CA GLN A 165 -7.83 -3.86 4.96
C GLN A 165 -8.73 -4.29 3.79
N MET A 166 -8.14 -4.75 2.68
CA MET A 166 -8.91 -5.33 1.57
C MET A 166 -9.60 -6.64 1.96
N THR A 167 -9.00 -7.40 2.87
CA THR A 167 -9.48 -8.71 3.30
C THR A 167 -10.54 -8.62 4.40
N SER A 168 -10.48 -7.62 5.29
CA SER A 168 -11.25 -7.60 6.54
C SER A 168 -12.72 -7.21 6.39
N GLY A 169 -13.08 -6.17 5.62
CA GLY A 169 -14.46 -5.64 5.68
C GLY A 169 -15.29 -5.70 4.39
N ASN A 170 -14.74 -5.19 3.29
CA ASN A 170 -15.58 -4.74 2.16
C ASN A 170 -16.37 -5.86 1.46
N VAL A 171 -15.77 -7.03 1.24
CA VAL A 171 -16.44 -8.14 0.55
C VAL A 171 -17.56 -8.74 1.41
N SER A 172 -17.29 -8.96 2.69
CA SER A 172 -18.27 -9.51 3.64
C SER A 172 -19.42 -8.52 3.85
N LEU A 173 -19.10 -7.24 4.06
CA LEU A 173 -20.09 -6.16 4.17
C LEU A 173 -20.99 -6.09 2.93
N LEU A 174 -20.44 -6.16 1.71
CA LEU A 174 -21.24 -6.13 0.48
C LEU A 174 -22.21 -7.31 0.42
N LYS A 175 -21.78 -8.51 0.80
CA LYS A 175 -22.62 -9.71 0.79
C LYS A 175 -23.74 -9.63 1.83
N GLU A 176 -23.43 -9.21 3.06
CA GLU A 176 -24.42 -9.05 4.12
C GLU A 176 -25.42 -7.94 3.79
N LEU A 177 -24.93 -6.78 3.34
CA LEU A 177 -25.80 -5.67 2.94
C LEU A 177 -26.67 -6.04 1.75
N GLN A 178 -26.15 -6.78 0.76
CA GLN A 178 -26.96 -7.31 -0.35
C GLN A 178 -28.08 -8.20 0.15
N ALA A 179 -27.79 -9.10 1.09
CA ALA A 179 -28.79 -9.99 1.67
C ALA A 179 -29.89 -9.19 2.38
N VAL A 180 -29.53 -8.15 3.14
CA VAL A 180 -30.48 -7.24 3.80
C VAL A 180 -31.33 -6.50 2.78
N VAL A 181 -30.72 -5.89 1.76
CA VAL A 181 -31.44 -5.15 0.71
C VAL A 181 -32.37 -6.07 -0.07
N THR A 182 -31.91 -7.26 -0.43
CA THR A 182 -32.73 -8.26 -1.14
C THR A 182 -33.92 -8.71 -0.30
N LEU A 183 -33.69 -8.95 0.99
CA LEU A 183 -34.73 -9.33 1.95
C LEU A 183 -35.81 -8.25 2.07
N LEU A 184 -35.40 -6.98 2.16
CA LEU A 184 -36.32 -5.84 2.21
C LEU A 184 -37.08 -5.67 0.89
N ASN A 185 -36.40 -5.71 -0.25
CA ASN A 185 -37.04 -5.52 -1.55
C ASN A 185 -38.04 -6.64 -1.89
N ASN A 186 -37.76 -7.87 -1.46
CA ASN A 186 -38.69 -9.00 -1.63
C ASN A 186 -39.97 -8.85 -0.79
N GLU A 187 -39.90 -8.19 0.38
CA GLU A 187 -41.04 -8.00 1.27
C GLU A 187 -41.83 -6.73 0.95
N PHE A 188 -41.13 -5.65 0.59
CA PHE A 188 -41.67 -4.29 0.53
C PHE A 188 -41.63 -3.65 -0.87
N GLY A 189 -40.98 -4.30 -1.83
CA GLY A 189 -40.79 -3.78 -3.18
C GLY A 189 -39.46 -3.03 -3.38
N ASP A 190 -39.07 -2.90 -4.64
CA ASP A 190 -37.75 -2.41 -5.08
C ASP A 190 -37.62 -0.87 -5.07
N GLU A 191 -38.75 -0.18 -4.86
CA GLU A 191 -38.90 1.27 -4.83
C GLU A 191 -39.32 1.74 -3.43
N LEU A 192 -38.36 1.75 -2.50
CA LEU A 192 -38.47 2.48 -1.24
C LEU A 192 -38.15 3.99 -1.43
N ILE A 193 -38.27 4.48 -2.67
CA ILE A 193 -37.96 5.85 -3.07
C ILE A 193 -39.30 6.61 -3.11
N ASP A 194 -39.36 7.78 -2.48
CA ASP A 194 -40.55 8.66 -2.39
C ASP A 194 -41.75 8.12 -1.56
N ILE A 195 -41.48 7.35 -0.52
CA ILE A 195 -42.49 7.00 0.50
C ILE A 195 -42.77 8.19 1.43
N SER A 196 -44.03 8.41 1.79
CA SER A 196 -44.43 9.46 2.73
C SER A 196 -43.79 9.24 4.11
N ASP A 197 -43.66 10.28 4.92
CA ASP A 197 -43.07 10.13 6.26
C ASP A 197 -43.89 9.20 7.17
N ASP A 198 -45.22 9.14 6.96
CA ASP A 198 -46.10 8.20 7.65
C ASP A 198 -45.82 6.75 7.22
N ASP A 199 -45.59 6.50 5.92
CA ASP A 199 -45.24 5.18 5.40
C ASP A 199 -43.85 4.74 5.86
N LYS A 200 -42.88 5.66 5.90
CA LYS A 200 -41.54 5.39 6.47
C LYS A 200 -41.63 4.97 7.93
N LYS A 201 -42.48 5.64 8.72
CA LYS A 201 -42.69 5.30 10.13
C LYS A 201 -43.31 3.91 10.29
N ALA A 202 -44.30 3.56 9.46
CA ALA A 202 -44.91 2.23 9.46
C ALA A 202 -43.90 1.14 9.07
N LEU A 203 -43.09 1.38 8.03
CA LEU A 203 -42.03 0.47 7.59
C LEU A 203 -40.94 0.30 8.66
N PHE A 204 -40.49 1.40 9.27
CA PHE A 204 -39.55 1.37 10.38
C PHE A 204 -40.06 0.46 11.50
N GLN A 205 -41.32 0.66 11.93
CA GLN A 205 -41.91 -0.17 12.98
C GLN A 205 -41.98 -1.65 12.61
N LYS A 206 -42.30 -1.99 11.36
CA LYS A 206 -42.35 -3.38 10.89
C LYS A 206 -40.94 -4.00 10.86
N ILE A 207 -39.94 -3.28 10.37
CA ILE A 207 -38.55 -3.74 10.33
C ILE A 207 -37.99 -3.89 11.75
N SER A 208 -38.19 -2.91 12.63
CA SER A 208 -37.63 -2.89 13.97
C SER A 208 -38.22 -3.95 14.91
N SER A 209 -39.43 -4.44 14.60
CA SER A 209 -40.15 -5.39 15.44
C SER A 209 -40.01 -6.85 14.98
N ASP A 210 -39.42 -7.08 13.80
CA ASP A 210 -39.30 -8.41 13.21
C ASP A 210 -37.83 -8.87 13.20
N GLU A 211 -37.55 -9.95 13.95
CA GLU A 211 -36.22 -10.55 14.05
C GLU A 211 -35.64 -10.98 12.70
N LYS A 212 -36.48 -11.27 11.70
CA LYS A 212 -36.08 -11.61 10.33
C LYS A 212 -35.20 -10.51 9.72
N PHE A 213 -35.51 -9.24 9.99
CA PHE A 213 -34.73 -8.11 9.50
C PHE A 213 -33.68 -7.67 10.52
N MET A 214 -34.02 -7.68 11.81
CA MET A 214 -33.13 -7.16 12.84
C MET A 214 -31.84 -7.95 13.01
N LYS A 215 -31.87 -9.29 12.90
CA LYS A 215 -30.66 -10.11 13.04
C LYS A 215 -29.59 -9.77 11.98
N PRO A 216 -29.91 -9.78 10.67
CA PRO A 216 -28.97 -9.33 9.64
C PRO A 216 -28.48 -7.89 9.82
N ILE A 217 -29.37 -6.97 10.23
CA ILE A 217 -29.00 -5.57 10.47
C ILE A 217 -28.00 -5.44 11.62
N GLN A 218 -28.24 -6.14 12.72
CA GLN A 218 -27.35 -6.17 13.88
C GLN A 218 -25.99 -6.81 13.56
N SER A 219 -25.96 -7.84 12.70
CA SER A 219 -24.72 -8.42 12.19
C SER A 219 -23.82 -7.35 11.58
N ILE A 220 -24.40 -6.46 10.77
CA ILE A 220 -23.64 -5.38 10.13
C ILE A 220 -23.23 -4.29 11.14
N ILE A 221 -24.15 -3.88 12.01
CA ILE A 221 -23.97 -2.73 12.90
C ILE A 221 -22.92 -3.01 14.00
N TYR A 222 -22.85 -4.25 14.49
CA TYR A 222 -21.95 -4.65 15.58
C TYR A 222 -20.63 -5.25 15.12
N ASP A 223 -20.39 -5.37 13.82
CA ASP A 223 -19.11 -5.86 13.31
C ASP A 223 -18.07 -4.73 13.31
N GLU A 224 -16.96 -4.94 14.05
CA GLU A 224 -15.85 -3.99 14.12
C GLU A 224 -15.19 -3.79 12.76
N ASP A 225 -15.14 -4.81 11.90
CA ASP A 225 -14.54 -4.71 10.57
C ASP A 225 -15.35 -3.80 9.63
N TYR A 226 -16.62 -3.54 9.96
CA TYR A 226 -17.50 -2.66 9.19
C TYR A 226 -17.55 -1.24 9.75
N PHE A 227 -16.91 -0.98 10.90
CA PHE A 227 -17.00 0.30 11.62
C PHE A 227 -16.65 1.50 10.74
N TYR A 228 -15.64 1.40 9.88
CA TYR A 228 -15.25 2.51 8.98
C TYR A 228 -16.40 3.00 8.08
N TRP A 229 -17.32 2.11 7.72
CA TRP A 229 -18.51 2.47 6.97
C TRP A 229 -19.71 2.75 7.88
N VAL A 230 -19.90 1.96 8.95
CA VAL A 230 -20.99 2.11 9.92
C VAL A 230 -20.95 3.44 10.68
N GLN A 231 -19.76 4.00 10.92
CA GLN A 231 -19.61 5.30 11.59
C GLN A 231 -20.38 6.45 10.90
N ARG A 232 -20.75 6.31 9.62
CA ARG A 232 -21.59 7.29 8.90
C ARG A 232 -23.00 7.42 9.46
N PHE A 233 -23.46 6.42 10.20
CA PHE A 233 -24.77 6.41 10.89
C PHE A 233 -24.65 6.83 12.35
N VAL A 234 -23.41 7.01 12.84
CA VAL A 234 -23.13 7.45 14.21
C VAL A 234 -23.27 8.97 14.27
N PRO A 235 -23.88 9.52 15.33
CA PRO A 235 -23.91 10.96 15.56
C PRO A 235 -22.51 11.57 15.56
N ALA A 236 -22.34 12.69 14.88
CA ALA A 236 -21.05 13.34 14.69
C ALA A 236 -20.36 13.62 16.03
N GLY A 237 -19.10 13.21 16.16
CA GLY A 237 -18.30 13.35 17.39
C GLY A 237 -18.52 12.23 18.42
N ARG A 238 -19.33 11.20 18.10
CA ARG A 238 -19.56 10.02 18.96
C ARG A 238 -19.05 8.72 18.34
N GLU A 239 -18.24 8.79 17.28
CA GLU A 239 -17.74 7.63 16.54
C GLU A 239 -16.85 6.74 17.43
N GLU A 240 -15.93 7.34 18.18
CA GLU A 240 -15.07 6.60 19.13
C GLU A 240 -15.87 6.01 20.29
N ASP A 241 -16.83 6.78 20.81
CA ASP A 241 -17.78 6.33 21.83
C ASP A 241 -18.57 5.09 21.37
N TYR A 242 -19.01 5.07 20.11
CA TYR A 242 -19.73 3.94 19.53
C TYR A 242 -18.84 2.69 19.47
N LEU A 243 -17.61 2.84 19.02
CA LEU A 243 -16.64 1.75 18.95
C LEU A 243 -16.36 1.15 20.34
N GLU A 244 -16.06 2.01 21.31
CA GLU A 244 -15.65 1.61 22.66
C GLU A 244 -16.80 1.15 23.57
N LYS A 245 -18.02 1.70 23.42
CA LYS A 245 -19.15 1.44 24.34
C LYS A 245 -20.25 0.57 23.76
N VAL A 246 -20.25 0.33 22.44
CA VAL A 246 -21.27 -0.47 21.75
C VAL A 246 -20.68 -1.67 21.02
N VAL A 247 -19.63 -1.48 20.21
CA VAL A 247 -19.08 -2.54 19.34
C VAL A 247 -18.12 -3.48 20.08
N ARG A 248 -17.09 -2.93 20.73
CA ARG A 248 -16.03 -3.72 21.41
C ARG A 248 -16.49 -4.42 22.70
N PRO A 249 -17.36 -3.85 23.54
CA PRO A 249 -17.76 -4.48 24.79
C PRO A 249 -18.58 -5.76 24.58
N SER A 250 -18.36 -6.75 25.43
CA SER A 250 -19.19 -7.96 25.48
C SER A 250 -20.68 -7.70 25.81
N LYS A 251 -20.98 -6.53 26.38
CA LYS A 251 -22.33 -6.05 26.66
C LYS A 251 -22.39 -4.55 26.36
N ILE A 252 -23.40 -4.14 25.60
CA ILE A 252 -23.62 -2.73 25.22
C ILE A 252 -23.74 -1.86 26.48
N GLU A 253 -22.84 -0.89 26.60
CA GLU A 253 -22.79 0.05 27.72
C GLU A 253 -23.64 1.30 27.45
N ASP A 254 -23.64 1.78 26.19
CA ASP A 254 -24.45 2.92 25.75
C ASP A 254 -25.62 2.45 24.85
N LYS A 255 -26.75 2.15 25.48
CA LYS A 255 -27.95 1.67 24.78
C LYS A 255 -28.64 2.75 23.96
N ASP A 256 -28.51 4.01 24.36
CA ASP A 256 -29.14 5.14 23.68
C ASP A 256 -28.43 5.40 22.36
N LEU A 257 -27.09 5.46 22.39
CA LEU A 257 -26.26 5.56 21.18
C LEU A 257 -26.48 4.37 20.23
N CYS A 258 -26.52 3.15 20.77
CA CYS A 258 -26.82 1.97 19.99
C CYS A 258 -28.17 2.07 19.28
N SER A 259 -29.21 2.52 19.99
CA SER A 259 -30.55 2.68 19.45
C SER A 259 -30.59 3.76 18.37
N GLU A 260 -29.90 4.88 18.58
CA GLU A 260 -29.80 5.97 17.61
C GLU A 260 -29.11 5.53 16.30
N VAL A 261 -28.01 4.79 16.39
CA VAL A 261 -27.31 4.23 15.23
C VAL A 261 -28.20 3.25 14.47
N MET A 262 -28.91 2.35 15.17
CA MET A 262 -29.87 1.46 14.51
C MET A 262 -30.98 2.23 13.80
N ILE A 263 -31.51 3.29 14.42
CA ILE A 263 -32.55 4.12 13.82
C ILE A 263 -32.03 4.76 12.53
N HIS A 264 -30.86 5.42 12.57
CA HIS A 264 -30.26 6.04 11.39
C HIS A 264 -30.00 5.03 10.28
N PHE A 265 -29.51 3.84 10.63
CA PHE A 265 -29.24 2.78 9.67
C PHE A 265 -30.51 2.25 9.00
N ILE A 266 -31.56 1.94 9.78
CA ILE A 266 -32.83 1.45 9.24
C ILE A 266 -33.50 2.51 8.37
N LEU A 267 -33.51 3.77 8.79
CA LEU A 267 -34.06 4.86 7.98
C LEU A 267 -33.29 5.04 6.67
N ALA A 268 -31.96 4.85 6.68
CA ALA A 268 -31.15 4.86 5.48
C ALA A 268 -31.43 3.65 4.57
N LEU A 269 -31.63 2.45 5.13
CA LEU A 269 -32.05 1.28 4.36
C LEU A 269 -33.39 1.52 3.67
N ILE A 270 -34.34 2.15 4.36
CA ILE A 270 -35.63 2.52 3.78
C ILE A 270 -35.42 3.55 2.66
N GLY A 271 -34.82 4.71 2.94
CA GLY A 271 -34.76 5.78 1.94
C GLY A 271 -33.76 5.58 0.79
N LYS A 272 -32.74 4.73 0.98
CA LYS A 272 -31.51 4.74 0.19
C LYS A 272 -30.87 3.35 -0.03
N ASN A 273 -31.64 2.26 -0.02
CA ASN A 273 -31.13 0.87 -0.10
C ASN A 273 -29.98 0.64 -1.12
N HIS A 274 -30.17 0.97 -2.40
CA HIS A 274 -29.17 0.77 -3.45
C HIS A 274 -28.00 1.76 -3.35
N GLU A 275 -28.25 2.96 -2.81
CA GLU A 275 -27.20 3.94 -2.57
C GLU A 275 -26.24 3.44 -1.49
N LEU A 276 -26.71 2.71 -0.48
CA LEU A 276 -25.84 2.08 0.52
C LEU A 276 -24.89 1.06 -0.11
N LEU A 277 -25.38 0.20 -1.01
CA LEU A 277 -24.52 -0.72 -1.78
C LEU A 277 -23.50 0.04 -2.63
N SER A 278 -23.94 1.09 -3.32
CA SER A 278 -23.07 1.97 -4.11
C SER A 278 -21.98 2.65 -3.27
N GLN A 279 -22.31 3.07 -2.04
CA GLN A 279 -21.35 3.66 -1.11
C GLN A 279 -20.28 2.66 -0.67
N VAL A 280 -20.66 1.40 -0.40
CA VAL A 280 -19.69 0.35 -0.05
C VAL A 280 -18.80 0.02 -1.25
N LEU A 281 -19.37 -0.13 -2.45
CA LEU A 281 -18.59 -0.34 -3.69
C LEU A 281 -17.59 0.80 -3.94
N ARG A 282 -18.01 2.05 -3.76
CA ARG A 282 -17.11 3.21 -3.92
C ARG A 282 -16.01 3.23 -2.86
N THR A 283 -16.34 2.84 -1.63
CA THR A 283 -15.37 2.72 -0.53
C THR A 283 -14.34 1.65 -0.83
N ALA A 284 -14.78 0.48 -1.30
CA ALA A 284 -13.91 -0.59 -1.75
C ALA A 284 -13.01 -0.14 -2.92
N SER A 285 -13.54 0.66 -3.86
CA SER A 285 -12.72 1.26 -4.94
C SER A 285 -11.61 2.14 -4.39
N GLY A 286 -11.90 2.95 -3.36
CA GLY A 286 -10.88 3.74 -2.67
C GLY A 286 -9.81 2.88 -1.99
N SER A 287 -10.20 1.79 -1.33
CA SER A 287 -9.25 0.82 -0.74
C SER A 287 -8.37 0.15 -1.80
N VAL A 288 -8.95 -0.21 -2.95
CA VAL A 288 -8.22 -0.78 -4.10
C VAL A 288 -7.19 0.20 -4.64
N MET A 289 -7.58 1.46 -4.83
CA MET A 289 -6.66 2.52 -5.27
C MET A 289 -5.49 2.69 -4.31
N LYS A 290 -5.78 2.71 -3.00
CA LYS A 290 -4.75 2.82 -1.95
C LYS A 290 -3.79 1.63 -2.01
N ALA A 291 -4.30 0.40 -2.05
CA ALA A 291 -3.46 -0.79 -2.13
C ALA A 291 -2.54 -0.78 -3.35
N ARG A 292 -3.04 -0.34 -4.52
CA ARG A 292 -2.22 -0.17 -5.72
C ARG A 292 -1.11 0.86 -5.53
N ILE A 293 -1.38 1.96 -4.82
CA ILE A 293 -0.36 2.97 -4.51
C ILE A 293 0.73 2.37 -3.62
N GLU A 294 0.38 1.62 -2.57
CA GLU A 294 1.39 0.99 -1.70
C GLU A 294 2.26 -0.01 -2.49
N CYS A 295 1.66 -0.78 -3.41
CA CYS A 295 2.42 -1.65 -4.33
C CYS A 295 3.38 -0.85 -5.23
N LYS A 296 2.94 0.31 -5.72
CA LYS A 296 3.76 1.20 -6.54
C LYS A 296 4.95 1.75 -5.77
N ASP A 297 4.79 2.06 -4.49
CA ASP A 297 5.86 2.56 -3.63
C ASP A 297 7.00 1.54 -3.48
N ILE A 298 6.71 0.24 -3.48
CA ILE A 298 7.74 -0.81 -3.56
C ILE A 298 8.53 -0.73 -4.87
N LEU A 299 7.85 -0.56 -6.01
CA LEU A 299 8.53 -0.44 -7.32
C LEU A 299 9.38 0.83 -7.40
N ILE A 300 8.86 1.96 -6.90
CA ILE A 300 9.58 3.23 -6.82
C ILE A 300 10.83 3.08 -5.94
N ALA A 301 10.70 2.47 -4.77
CA ALA A 301 11.81 2.25 -3.85
C ALA A 301 12.88 1.31 -4.44
N LEU A 302 12.49 0.19 -5.04
CA LEU A 302 13.42 -0.73 -5.71
C LEU A 302 14.13 -0.06 -6.90
N SER A 303 13.43 0.79 -7.66
CA SER A 303 14.01 1.60 -8.74
C SER A 303 15.00 2.63 -8.20
N ALA A 304 14.68 3.31 -7.09
CA ALA A 304 15.56 4.28 -6.45
C ALA A 304 16.83 3.62 -5.87
N ILE A 305 16.68 2.44 -5.24
CA ILE A 305 17.79 1.60 -4.77
C ILE A 305 18.67 1.22 -5.97
N SER A 306 18.09 0.67 -7.03
CA SER A 306 18.80 0.31 -8.27
C SER A 306 19.59 1.51 -8.83
N HIS A 307 18.97 2.69 -8.91
CA HIS A 307 19.63 3.92 -9.34
C HIS A 307 20.81 4.31 -8.45
N LYS A 308 20.67 4.25 -7.11
CA LYS A 308 21.76 4.55 -6.16
C LYS A 308 22.90 3.53 -6.23
N LEU A 309 22.60 2.26 -6.54
CA LEU A 309 23.62 1.24 -6.76
C LEU A 309 24.39 1.45 -8.08
N VAL A 310 23.80 2.11 -9.08
CA VAL A 310 24.47 2.46 -10.34
C VAL A 310 25.28 3.75 -10.23
N MET A 311 24.74 4.78 -9.57
CA MET A 311 25.30 6.14 -9.53
C MET A 311 26.26 6.34 -8.34
N ASP A 312 27.51 5.90 -8.52
CA ASP A 312 28.58 5.85 -7.51
C ASP A 312 28.94 7.20 -6.83
N ASN A 313 28.55 8.34 -7.42
CA ASN A 313 28.91 9.68 -6.93
C ASN A 313 27.74 10.68 -6.90
N ASN A 314 26.48 10.22 -6.91
CA ASN A 314 25.38 11.15 -6.77
C ASN A 314 25.23 11.56 -5.29
N SER A 315 25.35 12.87 -5.01
CA SER A 315 25.13 13.50 -3.70
C SER A 315 23.69 13.43 -3.21
N ASP A 316 22.75 13.08 -4.09
CA ASP A 316 21.35 12.92 -3.71
C ASP A 316 21.19 11.74 -2.75
N THR A 317 20.43 11.96 -1.67
CA THR A 317 20.05 10.90 -0.75
C THR A 317 19.02 9.98 -1.40
N LEU A 318 18.85 8.77 -0.85
CA LEU A 318 17.83 7.83 -1.34
C LEU A 318 16.45 8.48 -1.37
N GLU A 319 16.10 9.23 -0.32
CA GLU A 319 14.81 9.89 -0.18
C GLU A 319 14.57 10.89 -1.31
N LYS A 320 15.58 11.68 -1.69
CA LYS A 320 15.48 12.62 -2.82
C LYS A 320 15.25 11.90 -4.15
N VAL A 321 15.85 10.73 -4.33
CA VAL A 321 15.64 9.91 -5.55
C VAL A 321 14.23 9.33 -5.56
N ILE A 322 13.72 8.89 -4.40
CA ILE A 322 12.33 8.43 -4.25
C ILE A 322 11.37 9.57 -4.58
N GLU A 323 11.50 10.74 -3.94
CA GLU A 323 10.66 11.92 -4.21
C GLU A 323 10.66 12.31 -5.69
N LYS A 324 11.83 12.26 -6.33
CA LYS A 324 11.95 12.49 -7.78
C LYS A 324 11.15 11.49 -8.60
N TYR A 325 11.19 10.20 -8.25
CA TYR A 325 10.47 9.14 -8.95
C TYR A 325 8.96 9.12 -8.63
N GLU A 326 8.55 9.60 -7.46
CA GLU A 326 7.14 9.81 -7.10
C GLU A 326 6.49 10.95 -7.89
N ALA A 327 7.28 11.92 -8.36
CA ALA A 327 6.77 13.05 -9.14
C ALA A 327 6.07 12.60 -10.43
N GLU A 328 5.05 13.36 -10.84
CA GLU A 328 4.23 13.09 -12.03
C GLU A 328 5.04 12.98 -13.33
N GLU A 329 6.14 13.72 -13.41
CA GLU A 329 7.07 13.74 -14.55
C GLU A 329 7.83 12.43 -14.74
N TYR A 330 7.88 11.58 -13.71
CA TYR A 330 8.55 10.28 -13.72
C TYR A 330 7.50 9.16 -13.63
N PHE A 331 7.37 8.50 -12.48
CA PHE A 331 6.41 7.41 -12.33
C PHE A 331 5.04 7.90 -11.83
N GLY A 332 4.99 9.04 -11.14
CA GLY A 332 3.76 9.66 -10.65
C GLY A 332 3.02 8.80 -9.63
N ARG A 333 3.42 8.79 -8.36
CA ARG A 333 2.87 7.94 -7.29
C ARG A 333 1.34 7.86 -7.29
N ASN A 334 0.69 9.02 -7.39
CA ASN A 334 -0.78 9.14 -7.33
C ASN A 334 -1.46 9.09 -8.71
N ILE A 335 -0.71 8.98 -9.81
CA ILE A 335 -1.27 8.89 -11.15
C ILE A 335 -1.74 7.46 -11.42
N THR A 336 -3.01 7.35 -11.83
CA THR A 336 -3.55 6.11 -12.38
C THR A 336 -2.86 5.80 -13.70
N ILE A 337 -2.17 4.66 -13.75
CA ILE A 337 -1.61 4.11 -14.99
C ILE A 337 -2.78 3.94 -15.97
N ARG A 338 -2.62 4.38 -17.22
CA ARG A 338 -3.70 4.38 -18.23
C ARG A 338 -3.55 3.23 -19.20
#